data_AF-A0A846GN14-F1
#
_entry.id   AF-A0A846GN14-F1
#
_cell.length_a   1.000
_cell.length_b   1.000
_cell.length_c   1.000
_cell.angle_alpha   90.00
_cell.angle_beta   90.00
_cell.angle_gamma   90.00
#
_symmetry.space_group_name_H-M   'P 1'
#
loop_
_entity.id
_entity.type
_entity.pdbx_description
1 polymer ?
#
loop_
_entity_poly.entity_id
_entity_poly.type
_entity_poly.pdbx_seq_one_letter_code
_entity_poly.pdbx_strand_id
1 'polypeptide(L)'
;MGTTSQAQDYESYIGLAVDVFQSQDSTFIKSLKDFLTVLPSPTYIEQVLLAAVYRLPEINLDACYWLLRHPDYLMPELDLVAVAMAVAIKKLQEQGLVLGQDFSIEPNGQLSLSTLAKDKLWFGSSTSDRLLLERILQVGD
;
A
#
# COMPACT_ATOMS: atom_id res chain seq x y z
N MET A 1 -2.07 -12.44 -30.31
CA MET A 1 -2.90 -13.15 -29.33
C MET A 1 -1.98 -13.64 -28.22
N GLY A 2 -1.92 -12.92 -27.08
CA GLY A 2 -0.99 -13.24 -26.00
C GLY A 2 -1.32 -12.57 -24.66
N THR A 3 -2.51 -11.99 -24.52
CA THR A 3 -2.87 -11.15 -23.37
C THR A 3 -3.57 -11.93 -22.24
N THR A 4 -4.10 -13.13 -22.50
CA THR A 4 -4.85 -13.91 -21.51
C THR A 4 -3.98 -14.72 -20.56
N SER A 5 -2.83 -15.26 -21.00
CA SER A 5 -1.93 -16.05 -20.14
C SER A 5 -1.26 -15.19 -19.09
N GLN A 6 -0.67 -14.06 -19.50
CA GLN A 6 0.11 -13.21 -18.60
C GLN A 6 -0.77 -12.54 -17.52
N ALA A 7 -2.02 -12.20 -17.85
CA ALA A 7 -2.98 -11.66 -16.86
C ALA A 7 -3.43 -12.73 -15.86
N GLN A 8 -3.63 -13.97 -16.30
CA GLN A 8 -3.98 -15.11 -15.44
C GLN A 8 -2.82 -15.45 -14.48
N ASP A 9 -1.59 -15.44 -14.99
CA ASP A 9 -0.39 -15.66 -14.20
C ASP A 9 -0.24 -14.56 -13.14
N TYR A 10 -0.49 -13.31 -13.54
CA TYR A 10 -0.46 -12.14 -12.66
C TYR A 10 -1.46 -12.23 -11.49
N GLU A 11 -2.72 -12.59 -11.78
CA GLU A 11 -3.74 -12.81 -10.74
C GLU A 11 -3.38 -13.97 -9.79
N SER A 12 -2.73 -15.01 -10.31
CA SER A 12 -2.28 -16.14 -9.48
C SER A 12 -1.21 -15.71 -8.47
N TYR A 13 -0.29 -14.83 -8.86
CA TYR A 13 0.71 -14.27 -7.93
C TYR A 13 0.07 -13.37 -6.87
N ILE A 14 -0.94 -12.57 -7.23
CA ILE A 14 -1.69 -11.76 -6.27
C ILE A 14 -2.42 -12.66 -5.26
N GLY A 15 -3.09 -13.71 -5.73
CA GLY A 15 -3.77 -14.68 -4.88
C GLY A 15 -2.81 -15.34 -3.88
N LEU A 16 -1.65 -15.80 -4.37
CA LEU A 16 -0.62 -16.38 -3.52
C LEU A 16 -0.11 -15.37 -2.47
N ALA A 17 0.12 -14.12 -2.86
CA ALA A 17 0.57 -13.07 -1.94
C ALA A 17 -0.47 -12.79 -0.85
N VAL A 18 -1.77 -12.76 -1.21
CA VAL A 18 -2.86 -12.64 -0.24
C VAL A 18 -2.87 -13.81 0.74
N ASP A 19 -2.75 -15.06 0.26
CA ASP A 19 -2.72 -16.25 1.11
C ASP A 19 -1.53 -16.23 2.09
N VAL A 20 -0.36 -15.80 1.60
CA VAL A 20 0.83 -15.61 2.45
C VAL A 20 0.60 -14.51 3.48
N PHE A 21 0.02 -13.37 3.12
CA PHE A 21 -0.25 -12.30 4.08
C PHE A 21 -1.26 -12.72 5.16
N GLN A 22 -2.26 -13.53 4.81
CA GLN A 22 -3.21 -14.09 5.76
C GLN A 22 -2.56 -14.99 6.82
N SER A 23 -1.43 -15.63 6.50
CA SER A 23 -0.70 -16.47 7.45
C SER A 23 -0.05 -15.68 8.60
N GLN A 24 0.16 -14.37 8.42
CA GLN A 24 0.86 -13.51 9.37
C GLN A 24 2.25 -14.07 9.77
N ASP A 25 2.92 -14.77 8.86
CA ASP A 25 4.24 -15.34 9.07
C ASP A 25 5.30 -14.62 8.23
N SER A 26 6.22 -13.93 8.92
CA SER A 26 7.35 -13.23 8.29
C SER A 26 8.25 -14.14 7.45
N THR A 27 8.34 -15.43 7.79
CA THR A 27 9.12 -16.43 7.04
C THR A 27 8.48 -16.70 5.69
N PHE A 28 7.15 -16.85 5.65
CA PHE A 28 6.43 -17.04 4.40
C PHE A 28 6.42 -15.78 3.55
N ILE A 29 6.36 -14.59 4.16
CA ILE A 29 6.52 -13.32 3.43
C ILE A 29 7.90 -13.25 2.78
N LYS A 30 8.96 -13.63 3.50
CA LYS A 30 10.31 -13.68 2.91
C LYS A 30 10.38 -14.67 1.76
N SER A 31 9.89 -15.90 1.95
CA SER A 31 9.87 -16.92 0.89
C SER A 31 9.04 -16.51 -0.32
N LEU A 32 7.94 -15.77 -0.13
CA LEU A 32 7.15 -15.19 -1.20
C LEU A 32 7.99 -14.21 -2.01
N LYS A 33 8.70 -13.28 -1.36
CA LYS A 33 9.52 -12.27 -2.07
C LYS A 33 10.65 -12.93 -2.87
N ASP A 34 11.32 -13.93 -2.28
CA ASP A 34 12.32 -14.75 -2.97
C ASP A 34 11.69 -15.50 -4.17
N PHE A 35 10.46 -16.00 -4.03
CA PHE A 35 9.74 -16.66 -5.12
C PHE A 35 9.37 -15.67 -6.24
N LEU A 36 8.92 -14.46 -5.90
CA LEU A 36 8.52 -13.45 -6.87
C LEU A 36 9.70 -12.90 -7.69
N THR A 37 10.96 -13.22 -7.36
CA THR A 37 12.11 -12.84 -8.20
C THR A 37 12.10 -13.51 -9.58
N VAL A 38 11.24 -14.52 -9.80
CA VAL A 38 10.97 -15.08 -11.13
C VAL A 38 10.28 -14.09 -12.07
N LEU A 39 9.66 -13.04 -11.53
CA LEU A 39 9.01 -11.99 -12.31
C LEU A 39 10.05 -11.14 -13.07
N PRO A 40 9.68 -10.61 -14.25
CA PRO A 40 10.64 -10.03 -15.17
C PRO A 40 11.22 -8.68 -14.74
N SER A 41 10.64 -8.02 -13.72
CA SER A 41 11.19 -6.79 -13.16
C SER A 41 10.78 -6.56 -11.70
N PRO A 42 11.55 -5.77 -10.93
CA PRO A 42 11.17 -5.37 -9.57
C PRO A 42 9.81 -4.65 -9.51
N THR A 43 9.45 -3.90 -10.55
CA THR A 43 8.15 -3.23 -10.65
C THR A 43 6.98 -4.22 -10.65
N TYR A 44 7.13 -5.41 -11.26
CA TYR A 44 6.08 -6.43 -11.19
C TYR A 44 5.92 -7.00 -9.78
N ILE A 45 7.02 -7.17 -9.05
CA ILE A 45 7.00 -7.63 -7.66
C ILE A 45 6.26 -6.60 -6.80
N GLU A 46 6.63 -5.33 -6.92
CA GLU A 46 5.99 -4.21 -6.21
C GLU A 46 4.48 -4.18 -6.49
N GLN A 47 4.06 -4.30 -7.75
CA GLN A 47 2.64 -4.26 -8.12
C GLN A 47 1.85 -5.47 -7.59
N VAL A 48 2.45 -6.68 -7.58
CA VAL A 48 1.80 -7.89 -7.00
C VAL A 48 1.60 -7.70 -5.50
N LEU A 49 2.66 -7.29 -4.78
CA LEU A 49 2.59 -7.07 -3.35
C LEU A 49 1.58 -5.97 -3.02
N LEU A 50 1.61 -4.86 -3.75
CA LEU A 50 0.70 -3.73 -3.55
C LEU A 50 -0.76 -4.14 -3.78
N ALA A 51 -1.05 -4.84 -4.88
CA ALA A 51 -2.39 -5.34 -5.16
C ALA A 51 -2.90 -6.29 -4.06
N ALA A 52 -2.03 -7.15 -3.54
CA ALA A 52 -2.37 -8.03 -2.42
C ALA A 52 -2.65 -7.25 -1.13
N VAL A 53 -1.88 -6.21 -0.81
CA VAL A 53 -2.15 -5.32 0.34
C VAL A 53 -3.51 -4.65 0.21
N TYR A 54 -3.84 -4.13 -0.98
CA TYR A 54 -5.12 -3.46 -1.22
C TYR A 54 -6.33 -4.38 -1.15
N ARG A 55 -6.15 -5.67 -1.48
CA ARG A 55 -7.20 -6.70 -1.45
C ARG A 55 -7.39 -7.32 -0.06
N LEU A 56 -6.34 -7.36 0.74
CA LEU A 56 -6.35 -7.98 2.07
C LEU A 56 -7.47 -7.48 3.01
N PRO A 57 -7.77 -6.17 3.14
CA PRO A 57 -8.83 -5.72 4.06
C PRO A 57 -10.25 -6.15 3.64
N GLU A 58 -10.47 -6.50 2.37
CA GLU A 58 -11.74 -7.04 1.88
C GLU A 58 -11.94 -8.51 2.28
N ILE A 59 -10.84 -9.22 2.57
CA ILE A 59 -10.82 -10.66 2.84
C ILE A 59 -10.60 -10.92 4.33
N ASN A 60 -9.59 -10.29 4.92
CA ASN A 60 -9.18 -10.49 6.31
C ASN A 60 -8.56 -9.18 6.87
N LEU A 61 -9.39 -8.42 7.57
CA LEU A 61 -9.01 -7.14 8.15
C LEU A 61 -7.93 -7.27 9.25
N ASP A 62 -7.95 -8.35 10.04
CA ASP A 62 -6.97 -8.57 11.10
C ASP A 62 -5.57 -8.83 10.53
N ALA A 63 -5.49 -9.63 9.45
CA ALA A 63 -4.24 -9.84 8.73
C ALA A 63 -3.72 -8.53 8.10
N CYS A 64 -4.61 -7.69 7.58
CA CYS A 64 -4.25 -6.35 7.11
C CYS A 64 -3.65 -5.50 8.23
N TYR A 65 -4.29 -5.43 9.40
CA TYR A 65 -3.75 -4.70 10.55
C TYR A 65 -2.42 -5.25 11.05
N TRP A 66 -2.22 -6.56 11.00
CA TRP A 66 -0.94 -7.16 11.34
C TRP A 66 0.14 -6.72 10.34
N LEU A 67 -0.14 -6.81 9.04
CA LEU A 67 0.81 -6.43 7.99
C LEU A 67 1.20 -4.95 8.04
N LEU A 68 0.22 -4.05 8.24
CA LEU A 68 0.47 -2.61 8.34
C LEU A 68 1.25 -2.21 9.61
N ARG A 69 1.32 -3.08 10.63
CA ARG A 69 2.18 -2.89 11.80
C ARG A 69 3.63 -3.33 11.58
N HIS A 70 3.87 -4.11 10.53
CA HIS A 70 5.19 -4.64 10.16
C HIS A 70 5.54 -4.32 8.69
N PRO A 71 5.55 -3.03 8.29
CA PRO A 71 5.81 -2.65 6.91
C PRO A 71 7.23 -3.04 6.43
N ASP A 72 8.16 -3.21 7.36
CA ASP A 72 9.54 -3.65 7.11
C ASP A 72 9.64 -5.03 6.46
N TYR A 73 8.63 -5.89 6.64
CA TYR A 73 8.62 -7.21 6.01
C TYR A 73 8.48 -7.16 4.49
N LEU A 74 7.91 -6.07 3.95
CA LEU A 74 7.75 -5.87 2.51
C LEU A 74 8.93 -5.14 1.87
N MET A 75 9.83 -4.58 2.66
CA MET A 75 11.05 -3.93 2.16
C MET A 75 12.10 -4.96 1.69
N PRO A 76 12.89 -4.66 0.64
CA PRO A 76 12.87 -3.43 -0.17
C PRO A 76 11.85 -3.44 -1.32
N GLU A 77 11.11 -4.52 -1.53
CA GLU A 77 10.27 -4.72 -2.71
C GLU A 77 9.03 -3.80 -2.74
N LEU A 78 8.51 -3.42 -1.57
CA LEU A 78 7.40 -2.48 -1.43
C LEU A 78 7.55 -1.63 -0.17
N ASP A 79 7.74 -0.33 -0.37
CA ASP A 79 7.76 0.67 0.70
C ASP A 79 6.34 1.21 0.94
N LEU A 80 5.65 0.66 1.94
CA LEU A 80 4.30 1.09 2.29
C LEU A 80 4.22 2.55 2.77
N VAL A 81 5.31 3.12 3.31
CA VAL A 81 5.36 4.53 3.71
C VAL A 81 5.37 5.42 2.48
N ALA A 82 6.22 5.11 1.51
CA ALA A 82 6.26 5.83 0.23
C ALA A 82 4.92 5.73 -0.51
N VAL A 83 4.29 4.55 -0.51
CA VAL A 83 2.97 4.35 -1.11
C VAL A 83 1.91 5.19 -0.40
N ALA A 84 1.81 5.12 0.93
CA ALA A 84 0.81 5.89 1.67
C ALA A 84 1.00 7.40 1.46
N MET A 85 2.25 7.87 1.42
CA MET A 85 2.58 9.26 1.13
C MET A 85 2.12 9.67 -0.28
N ALA A 86 2.42 8.85 -1.29
CA ALA A 86 2.00 9.10 -2.67
C ALA A 86 0.46 9.15 -2.80
N VAL A 87 -0.24 8.25 -2.12
CA VAL A 87 -1.72 8.24 -2.05
C VAL A 87 -2.24 9.52 -1.41
N ALA A 88 -1.67 9.94 -0.28
CA ALA A 88 -2.07 11.16 0.41
C ALA A 88 -1.90 12.40 -0.47
N ILE A 89 -0.72 12.58 -1.06
CA ILE A 89 -0.39 13.70 -1.94
C ILE A 89 -1.36 13.75 -3.13
N LYS A 90 -1.54 12.61 -3.81
CA LYS A 90 -2.42 12.51 -4.96
C LYS A 90 -3.85 12.93 -4.60
N LYS A 91 -4.38 12.42 -3.48
CA LYS A 91 -5.73 12.76 -3.02
C LYS A 91 -5.88 14.25 -2.69
N LEU A 92 -4.92 14.83 -1.97
CA LEU A 92 -4.97 16.25 -1.64
C LEU A 92 -4.93 17.12 -2.91
N GLN A 93 -4.10 16.75 -3.89
CA GLN A 93 -4.04 17.42 -5.18
C GLN A 93 -5.33 17.28 -5.99
N GLU A 94 -5.97 16.12 -5.99
CA GLU A 94 -7.28 15.90 -6.60
C GLU A 94 -8.37 16.76 -5.95
N GLN A 95 -8.20 17.15 -4.68
CA GLN A 95 -9.07 18.08 -3.95
C GLN A 95 -8.69 19.56 -4.13
N GLY A 96 -7.75 19.85 -5.04
CA GLY A 96 -7.27 21.17 -5.38
C GLY A 96 -6.29 21.78 -4.39
N LEU A 97 -5.73 20.99 -3.47
CA LEU A 97 -4.74 21.45 -2.49
C LEU A 97 -3.32 21.36 -3.07
N VAL A 98 -2.47 22.31 -2.69
CA VAL A 98 -1.13 22.47 -3.25
C VAL A 98 -0.06 22.14 -2.20
N LEU A 99 0.86 21.24 -2.55
CA LEU A 99 2.03 20.91 -1.74
C LEU A 99 2.92 22.16 -1.55
N GLY A 100 3.31 22.43 -0.31
CA GLY A 100 4.08 23.62 0.09
C GLY A 100 3.21 24.85 0.38
N GLN A 101 1.89 24.77 0.16
CA GLN A 101 0.94 25.83 0.52
C GLN A 101 -0.09 25.34 1.53
N ASP A 102 -0.85 24.31 1.17
CA ASP A 102 -1.94 23.76 1.98
C ASP A 102 -1.53 22.59 2.87
N PHE A 103 -0.47 21.88 2.46
CA PHE A 103 0.16 20.80 3.19
C PHE A 103 1.66 20.74 2.88
N SER A 104 2.45 20.12 3.76
CA SER A 104 3.90 19.98 3.57
C SER A 104 4.39 18.61 4.05
N ILE A 105 5.55 18.19 3.54
CA ILE A 105 6.26 17.02 4.03
C ILE A 105 7.34 17.54 4.97
N GLU A 106 7.28 17.11 6.22
CA GLU A 106 8.27 17.46 7.23
C GLU A 106 9.61 16.77 6.96
N PRO A 107 10.74 17.31 7.48
CA PRO A 107 12.07 16.71 7.30
C PRO A 107 12.20 15.27 7.84
N ASN A 108 11.32 14.88 8.77
CA ASN A 108 11.21 13.53 9.32
C ASN A 108 10.41 12.56 8.42
N GLY A 109 9.93 13.03 7.25
CA GLY A 109 9.11 12.25 6.32
C GLY A 109 7.62 12.20 6.68
N GLN A 110 7.15 12.96 7.68
CA GLN A 110 5.75 13.02 8.05
C GLN A 110 4.97 14.03 7.20
N LEU A 111 3.68 13.79 7.02
CA LEU A 111 2.80 14.68 6.29
C LEU A 111 2.14 15.67 7.26
N SER A 112 2.49 16.94 7.14
CA SER A 112 1.86 18.04 7.88
C SER A 112 0.62 18.52 7.14
N LEU A 113 -0.54 18.38 7.78
CA LEU A 113 -1.85 18.71 7.24
C LEU A 113 -2.56 19.75 8.11
N SER A 114 -3.16 20.76 7.48
CA SER A 114 -4.18 21.59 8.13
C SER A 114 -5.45 20.78 8.39
N THR A 115 -6.33 21.24 9.30
CA THR A 115 -7.63 20.59 9.55
C THR A 115 -8.46 20.45 8.27
N LEU A 116 -8.47 21.50 7.43
CA LEU A 116 -9.14 21.46 6.12
C LEU A 116 -8.55 20.38 5.20
N ALA A 117 -7.22 20.23 5.18
CA ALA A 117 -6.54 19.21 4.39
C ALA A 117 -6.83 17.80 4.90
N LYS A 118 -6.94 17.60 6.22
CA LYS A 118 -7.38 16.32 6.81
C LYS A 118 -8.80 15.97 6.38
N ASP A 119 -9.75 16.90 6.51
CA ASP A 119 -11.15 16.67 6.10
C ASP A 119 -11.25 16.28 4.62
N LYS A 120 -10.48 16.98 3.77
CA LYS A 120 -10.40 16.70 2.33
C LYS A 120 -9.71 15.38 2.01
N LEU A 121 -8.71 14.96 2.80
CA LEU A 121 -8.02 13.69 2.61
C LEU A 121 -8.98 12.49 2.79
N TRP A 122 -9.92 12.60 3.73
CA TRP A 122 -10.88 11.53 4.01
C TRP A 122 -12.04 11.47 3.02
N PHE A 123 -12.30 12.57 2.33
CA PHE A 123 -13.37 12.67 1.35
C PHE A 123 -13.08 11.76 0.14
N GLY A 124 -13.97 10.80 -0.10
CA GLY A 124 -13.84 9.84 -1.22
C GLY A 124 -12.71 8.82 -1.06
N SER A 125 -12.15 8.64 0.13
CA SER A 125 -11.12 7.61 0.38
C SER A 125 -11.73 6.22 0.53
N SER A 126 -11.16 5.26 -0.21
CA SER A 126 -11.51 3.85 -0.10
C SER A 126 -11.13 3.31 1.27
N THR A 127 -11.71 2.19 1.68
CA THR A 127 -11.36 1.55 2.96
C THR A 127 -9.87 1.22 3.03
N SER A 128 -9.29 0.69 1.94
CA SER A 128 -7.86 0.36 1.88
C SER A 128 -6.97 1.61 1.96
N ASP A 129 -7.33 2.70 1.26
CA ASP A 129 -6.58 3.96 1.38
C ASP A 129 -6.66 4.51 2.81
N ARG A 130 -7.83 4.48 3.44
CA ARG A 130 -8.01 4.95 4.83
C ARG A 130 -7.13 4.16 5.79
N LEU A 131 -7.14 2.83 5.67
CA LEU A 131 -6.31 1.95 6.50
C LEU A 131 -4.82 2.24 6.32
N LEU A 132 -4.36 2.41 5.08
CA LEU A 132 -2.98 2.79 4.80
C LEU A 132 -2.62 4.14 5.43
N LEU A 133 -3.45 5.17 5.22
CA LEU A 133 -3.19 6.53 5.72
C LEU A 133 -3.21 6.61 7.24
N GLU A 134 -4.19 5.99 7.90
CA GLU A 134 -4.32 5.98 9.36
C GLU A 134 -3.18 5.19 10.02
N ARG A 135 -2.80 4.04 9.46
CA ARG A 135 -1.86 3.13 10.11
C ARG A 135 -0.40 3.41 9.79
N ILE A 136 -0.12 3.87 8.57
CA ILE A 136 1.26 4.13 8.14
C ILE A 136 1.65 5.57 8.39
N LEU A 137 0.81 6.54 7.99
CA LEU A 137 1.12 7.96 8.17
C LEU A 137 0.64 8.52 9.51
N GLN A 138 -0.09 7.72 10.31
CA GLN A 138 -0.66 8.15 11.61
C GLN A 138 -1.52 9.41 11.47
N VAL A 139 -2.12 9.62 10.31
CA VAL A 139 -3.09 10.69 10.10
C VAL A 139 -4.35 10.26 10.85
N GLY A 140 -4.45 10.66 12.12
CA GLY A 140 -5.65 10.50 12.94
C GLY A 140 -6.54 11.74 12.86
N ASP A 141 -7.83 11.54 13.15
CA ASP A 141 -8.86 12.59 13.29
C ASP A 141 -8.33 13.81 14.07
#